data_AF-A0A3N5U9D0-F1
#
_entry.id   AF-A0A3N5U9D0-F1
#
_cell.length_a   1.000
_cell.length_b   1.000
_cell.length_c   1.000
_cell.angle_alpha   90.00
_cell.angle_beta   90.00
_cell.angle_gamma   90.00
#
_symmetry.space_group_name_H-M   'P 1'
#
loop_
_entity.id
_entity.type
_entity.pdbx_description
1 polymer ?
#
loop_
_entity_poly.entity_id
_entity_poly.type
_entity_poly.pdbx_seq_one_letter_code
_entity_poly.pdbx_strand_id
1 'polypeptide(L)'
;MKSGCRRVAGGVLLIAFVVSWFVWGPLALIFYVGGLFNSLWLFMLSPCLFLLIPLTVIFLPVLARRTVVRWRKLSGRERVLSSLLMVLLAAFVASFGLGFAGVTPSPFDMFLRGFTRYVESRTDVSAIQAWLGMLDPNEYTDKYGARTERHFTGSEQPPCVARLHAGGARVQPDDKGRLMLRTIWGGGLIGHWGIEVGGKSMEPPPDSEVIGYQPLAPGAWIWYEN
;
A
#
# COMPACT_ATOMS: atom_id res chain seq x y z
N MET A 1 11.54 -46.78 -10.19
CA MET A 1 11.99 -45.68 -9.31
C MET A 1 11.60 -44.26 -9.75
N LYS A 2 11.31 -43.96 -11.03
CA LYS A 2 11.01 -42.57 -11.48
C LYS A 2 9.62 -42.01 -11.08
N SER A 3 8.62 -42.85 -10.78
CA SER A 3 7.25 -42.39 -10.45
C SER A 3 7.09 -41.81 -9.05
N GLY A 4 7.90 -42.26 -8.07
CA GLY A 4 7.86 -41.76 -6.69
C GLY A 4 8.35 -40.32 -6.57
N CYS A 5 9.39 -39.95 -7.33
CA CYS A 5 10.00 -38.62 -7.27
C CYS A 5 9.04 -37.51 -7.78
N ARG A 6 8.24 -37.78 -8.81
CA ARG A 6 7.24 -36.83 -9.33
C ARG A 6 6.11 -36.53 -8.35
N ARG A 7 5.64 -37.52 -7.59
CA ARG A 7 4.57 -37.32 -6.60
C ARG A 7 5.03 -36.46 -5.42
N VAL A 8 6.27 -36.67 -4.96
CA VAL A 8 6.86 -35.88 -3.86
C VAL A 8 7.10 -34.44 -4.31
N ALA A 9 7.65 -34.23 -5.51
CA ALA A 9 7.86 -32.88 -6.05
C ALA A 9 6.55 -32.09 -6.22
N GLY A 10 5.49 -32.74 -6.72
CA GLY A 10 4.17 -32.11 -6.83
C GLY A 10 3.58 -31.71 -5.48
N GLY A 11 3.75 -32.55 -4.45
CA GLY A 11 3.31 -32.23 -3.08
C GLY A 11 4.06 -31.04 -2.47
N VAL A 12 5.37 -30.96 -2.67
CA VAL A 12 6.19 -29.83 -2.19
C VAL A 12 5.79 -28.52 -2.87
N LEU A 13 5.58 -28.54 -4.20
CA LEU A 13 5.13 -27.37 -4.94
C LEU A 13 3.74 -26.90 -4.49
N LEU A 14 2.81 -27.83 -4.26
CA LEU A 14 1.48 -27.50 -3.76
C LEU A 14 1.55 -26.85 -2.37
N ILE A 15 2.37 -27.40 -1.46
CA ILE A 15 2.55 -26.81 -0.12
C ILE A 15 3.16 -25.41 -0.25
N ALA A 16 4.20 -25.23 -1.06
CA ALA A 16 4.82 -23.92 -1.26
C ALA A 16 3.84 -22.90 -1.83
N PHE A 17 3.00 -23.31 -2.79
CA PHE A 17 1.96 -22.47 -3.37
C PHE A 17 0.89 -22.07 -2.33
N VAL A 18 0.36 -23.05 -1.58
CA VAL A 18 -0.65 -22.80 -0.54
C VAL A 18 -0.11 -21.86 0.54
N VAL A 19 1.15 -22.04 0.95
CA VAL A 19 1.79 -21.17 1.94
C VAL A 19 2.00 -19.76 1.38
N SER A 20 2.51 -19.64 0.15
CA SER A 20 2.69 -18.34 -0.48
C SER A 20 1.36 -17.58 -0.62
N TRP A 21 0.30 -18.27 -1.04
CA TRP A 21 -1.06 -17.73 -1.06
C TRP A 21 -1.55 -17.31 0.33
N PHE A 22 -1.27 -18.11 1.36
CA PHE A 22 -1.69 -17.82 2.73
C PHE A 22 -0.91 -16.67 3.38
N VAL A 23 0.29 -16.33 2.88
CA VAL A 23 1.03 -15.17 3.33
C VAL A 23 0.57 -13.92 2.60
N TRP A 24 0.63 -13.96 1.27
CA TRP A 24 0.32 -12.78 0.44
C TRP A 24 -1.17 -12.48 0.35
N GLY A 25 -2.04 -13.48 0.38
CA GLY A 25 -3.49 -13.30 0.29
C GLY A 25 -4.06 -12.49 1.46
N PRO A 26 -3.90 -12.96 2.71
CA PRO A 26 -4.32 -12.21 3.90
C PRO A 26 -3.60 -10.86 4.02
N LEU A 27 -2.30 -10.79 3.72
CA LEU A 27 -1.57 -9.52 3.75
C LEU A 27 -2.15 -8.52 2.73
N ALA A 28 -2.32 -8.94 1.48
CA ALA A 28 -2.97 -8.14 0.44
C ALA A 28 -4.38 -7.71 0.83
N LEU A 29 -5.17 -8.62 1.43
CA LEU A 29 -6.51 -8.33 1.91
C LEU A 29 -6.50 -7.29 3.04
N ILE A 30 -5.59 -7.40 4.01
CA ILE A 30 -5.44 -6.43 5.10
C ILE A 30 -5.10 -5.04 4.53
N PHE A 31 -4.15 -4.95 3.59
CA PHE A 31 -3.78 -3.69 2.97
C PHE A 31 -4.91 -3.12 2.11
N TYR A 32 -5.60 -3.97 1.34
CA TYR A 32 -6.76 -3.56 0.56
C TYR A 32 -7.88 -3.00 1.44
N VAL A 33 -8.22 -3.71 2.52
CA VAL A 33 -9.20 -3.24 3.52
C VAL A 33 -8.70 -1.97 4.21
N GLY A 34 -7.41 -1.89 4.48
CA GLY A 34 -6.72 -0.68 4.96
C GLY A 34 -6.96 0.52 4.05
N GLY A 35 -6.81 0.35 2.74
CA GLY A 35 -7.10 1.38 1.74
C GLY A 35 -8.57 1.71 1.65
N LEU A 36 -9.43 0.69 1.64
CA LEU A 36 -10.89 0.84 1.51
C LEU A 36 -11.50 1.68 2.63
N PHE A 37 -10.95 1.57 3.85
CA PHE A 37 -11.35 2.38 4.99
C PHE A 37 -10.40 3.55 5.29
N ASN A 38 -9.34 3.69 4.49
CA ASN A 38 -8.25 4.64 4.71
C ASN A 38 -7.75 4.63 6.17
N SER A 39 -7.55 3.43 6.73
CA SER A 39 -7.28 3.22 8.15
C SER A 39 -5.78 3.03 8.40
N LEU A 40 -5.18 4.04 9.05
CA LEU A 40 -3.78 4.04 9.45
C LEU A 40 -3.45 2.94 10.47
N TRP A 41 -4.42 2.52 11.28
CA TRP A 41 -4.26 1.42 12.25
C TRP A 41 -3.92 0.08 11.59
N LEU A 42 -4.51 -0.21 10.42
CA LEU A 42 -4.23 -1.46 9.70
C LEU A 42 -2.79 -1.47 9.16
N PHE A 43 -2.27 -0.31 8.76
CA PHE A 43 -0.85 -0.18 8.43
C PHE A 43 0.05 -0.36 9.63
N MET A 44 -0.31 0.18 10.80
CA MET A 44 0.49 0.07 12.02
C MET A 44 0.64 -1.38 12.51
N LEU A 45 -0.23 -2.29 12.09
CA LEU A 45 -0.09 -3.73 12.34
C LEU A 45 0.88 -4.42 11.37
N SER A 46 1.16 -3.82 10.22
CA SER A 46 2.02 -4.44 9.20
C SER A 46 3.48 -4.64 9.66
N PRO A 47 4.15 -3.72 10.39
CA PRO A 47 5.47 -3.98 10.95
C PRO A 47 5.49 -5.21 11.85
N CYS A 48 4.42 -5.46 12.63
CA CYS A 48 4.33 -6.66 13.47
C CYS A 48 4.36 -7.95 12.64
N LEU A 49 3.76 -7.95 11.45
CA LEU A 49 3.84 -9.08 10.51
C LEU A 49 5.24 -9.18 9.88
N PHE A 50 5.86 -8.05 9.53
CA PHE A 50 7.23 -8.05 9.00
C PHE A 50 8.25 -8.54 10.03
N LEU A 51 8.04 -8.32 11.33
CA LEU A 51 8.89 -8.87 12.40
C LEU A 51 8.89 -10.41 12.45
N LEU A 52 7.88 -11.08 11.90
CA LEU A 52 7.87 -12.54 11.79
C LEU A 52 8.92 -13.06 10.78
N ILE A 53 9.35 -12.22 9.83
CA ILE A 53 10.36 -12.59 8.83
C ILE A 53 11.73 -12.82 9.46
N PRO A 54 12.37 -11.86 10.17
CA PRO A 54 13.68 -12.09 10.77
C PRO A 54 13.63 -13.20 11.81
N LEU A 55 12.53 -13.33 12.57
CA LEU A 55 12.32 -14.46 13.47
C LEU A 55 12.38 -15.78 12.68
N THR A 56 11.64 -15.90 11.58
CA THR A 56 11.65 -17.10 10.76
C THR A 56 13.02 -17.39 10.15
N VAL A 57 13.72 -16.37 9.66
CA VAL A 57 15.07 -16.50 9.09
C VAL A 57 16.09 -16.99 10.13
N ILE A 58 15.96 -16.58 11.40
CA ILE A 58 16.83 -17.02 12.49
C ILE A 58 16.45 -18.43 12.98
N PHE A 59 15.16 -18.73 13.13
CA PHE A 59 14.71 -20.01 13.67
C PHE A 59 14.84 -21.16 12.66
N LEU A 60 14.71 -20.88 11.36
CA LEU A 60 14.81 -21.88 10.30
C LEU A 60 16.13 -22.69 10.34
N PRO A 61 17.34 -22.07 10.38
CA PRO A 61 18.60 -22.82 10.46
C PRO A 61 18.77 -23.57 11.79
N VAL A 62 18.28 -23.02 12.90
CA VAL A 62 18.32 -23.69 14.21
C VAL A 62 17.44 -24.95 14.18
N LEU A 63 16.23 -24.84 13.63
CA LEU A 63 15.30 -25.95 13.48
C LEU A 63 15.87 -27.01 12.51
N ALA A 64 16.46 -26.57 11.40
CA ALA A 64 17.11 -27.44 10.43
C ALA A 64 18.24 -28.24 11.08
N ARG A 65 19.15 -27.56 11.79
CA ARG A 65 20.26 -28.20 12.52
C ARG A 65 19.74 -29.20 13.55
N ARG A 66 18.76 -28.81 14.37
CA ARG A 66 18.16 -29.72 15.39
C ARG A 66 17.53 -30.94 14.75
N THR A 67 16.83 -30.76 13.64
CA THR A 67 16.17 -31.82 12.88
C THR A 67 17.20 -32.81 12.32
N VAL A 68 18.29 -32.31 11.73
CA VAL A 68 19.38 -33.15 11.20
C VAL A 68 20.08 -33.93 12.31
N VAL A 69 20.45 -33.26 13.41
CA VAL A 69 21.16 -33.91 14.53
C VAL A 69 20.30 -34.97 15.22
N ARG A 70 19.01 -34.69 15.40
CA ARG A 70 18.09 -35.62 16.07
C ARG A 70 17.44 -36.63 15.12
N TRP A 71 17.69 -36.55 13.82
CA TRP A 71 16.94 -37.29 12.79
C TRP A 71 16.77 -38.78 13.10
N ARG A 72 17.86 -39.46 13.47
CA ARG A 72 17.85 -40.90 13.80
C ARG A 72 17.05 -41.23 15.07
N LYS A 73 16.96 -40.29 16.02
CA LYS A 73 16.26 -40.45 17.30
C LYS A 73 14.78 -40.09 17.24
N LEU A 74 14.36 -39.31 16.25
CA LEU A 74 12.96 -38.94 16.07
C LEU A 74 12.14 -40.17 15.62
N SER A 75 10.96 -40.32 16.19
CA SER A 75 9.94 -41.26 15.72
C SER A 75 9.45 -40.89 14.32
N GLY A 76 8.82 -41.83 13.61
CA GLY A 76 8.30 -41.57 12.26
C GLY A 76 7.38 -40.35 12.18
N ARG A 77 6.48 -40.18 13.16
CA ARG A 77 5.57 -39.03 13.26
C ARG A 77 6.31 -37.71 13.48
N GLU A 78 7.31 -37.69 14.36
CA GLU A 78 8.09 -36.49 14.65
C GLU A 78 8.96 -36.06 13.47
N ARG A 79 9.48 -37.02 12.69
CA ARG A 79 10.21 -36.73 11.44
C ARG A 79 9.29 -36.03 10.44
N VAL A 80 8.09 -36.57 10.22
CA VAL A 80 7.10 -35.98 9.31
C VAL A 80 6.73 -34.56 9.75
N LEU A 81 6.40 -34.36 11.04
CA LEU A 81 6.04 -33.04 11.55
C LEU A 81 7.18 -32.02 11.40
N SER A 82 8.41 -32.44 11.73
CA SER A 82 9.60 -31.58 11.62
C SER A 82 9.89 -31.21 10.16
N SER A 83 9.74 -32.15 9.22
CA SER A 83 9.85 -31.88 7.79
C SER A 83 8.76 -30.93 7.28
N LEU A 84 7.51 -31.11 7.71
CA LEU A 84 6.42 -30.21 7.35
C LEU A 84 6.67 -28.78 7.86
N LEU A 85 7.12 -28.64 9.11
CA LEU A 85 7.45 -27.34 9.67
C LEU A 85 8.60 -26.66 8.92
N MET A 86 9.64 -27.41 8.55
CA MET A 86 10.75 -26.91 7.72
C MET A 86 10.26 -26.40 6.37
N VAL A 87 9.40 -27.17 5.68
CA VAL A 87 8.84 -26.78 4.37
C VAL A 87 7.95 -25.54 4.52
N LEU A 88 7.13 -25.48 5.56
CA LEU A 88 6.26 -24.33 5.85
C LEU A 88 7.08 -23.05 6.05
N LEU A 89 8.09 -23.08 6.92
CA LEU A 89 8.96 -21.93 7.19
C LEU A 89 9.79 -21.53 5.97
N ALA A 90 10.32 -22.49 5.22
CA ALA A 90 11.04 -22.22 3.98
C ALA A 90 10.13 -21.59 2.92
N ALA A 91 8.90 -22.09 2.76
CA ALA A 91 7.91 -21.52 1.84
C ALA A 91 7.48 -20.11 2.27
N PHE A 92 7.34 -19.86 3.58
CA PHE A 92 7.08 -18.53 4.12
C PHE A 92 8.19 -17.54 3.70
N VAL A 93 9.46 -17.86 3.96
CA VAL A 93 10.59 -17.01 3.56
C VAL A 93 10.67 -16.84 2.04
N ALA A 94 10.50 -17.93 1.28
CA ALA A 94 10.52 -17.89 -0.18
C ALA A 94 9.40 -16.99 -0.74
N SER A 95 8.21 -16.99 -0.12
CA SER A 95 7.11 -16.13 -0.53
C SER A 95 7.48 -14.65 -0.40
N PHE A 96 8.14 -14.23 0.68
CA PHE A 96 8.62 -12.86 0.82
C PHE A 96 9.67 -12.52 -0.25
N GLY A 97 10.61 -13.43 -0.50
CA GLY A 97 11.59 -13.28 -1.57
C GLY A 97 10.95 -13.05 -2.95
N LEU A 98 9.87 -13.78 -3.26
CA LEU A 98 9.12 -13.60 -4.51
C LEU A 98 8.43 -12.23 -4.60
N GLY A 99 7.86 -11.73 -3.52
CA GLY A 99 7.25 -10.39 -3.53
C GLY A 99 8.28 -9.27 -3.60
N PHE A 100 9.42 -9.38 -2.92
CA PHE A 100 10.52 -8.43 -3.08
C PHE A 100 11.12 -8.45 -4.50
N ALA A 101 11.06 -9.59 -5.19
CA ALA A 101 11.43 -9.70 -6.60
C ALA A 101 10.36 -9.14 -7.57
N GLY A 102 9.24 -8.59 -7.06
CA GLY A 102 8.17 -8.00 -7.87
C GLY A 102 7.30 -9.01 -8.61
N VAL A 103 7.35 -10.29 -8.25
CA VAL A 103 6.56 -11.36 -8.92
C VAL A 103 5.08 -11.30 -8.52
N THR A 104 4.78 -10.80 -7.32
CA THR A 104 3.42 -10.61 -6.80
C THR A 104 3.14 -9.12 -6.60
N PRO A 105 1.87 -8.68 -6.74
CA PRO A 105 1.49 -7.31 -6.40
C PRO A 105 1.98 -6.94 -5.01
N SER A 106 2.54 -5.74 -4.86
CA SER A 106 3.02 -5.29 -3.57
C SER A 106 1.82 -5.07 -2.61
N PRO A 107 2.00 -5.17 -1.29
CA PRO A 107 0.93 -4.85 -0.34
C PRO A 107 0.46 -3.40 -0.52
N PHE A 108 1.39 -2.51 -0.90
CA PHE A 108 1.09 -1.12 -1.19
C PHE A 108 0.21 -0.96 -2.44
N ASP A 109 0.43 -1.74 -3.50
CA ASP A 109 -0.46 -1.73 -4.68
C ASP A 109 -1.89 -2.12 -4.30
N MET A 110 -2.04 -3.09 -3.38
CA MET A 110 -3.34 -3.52 -2.88
C MET A 110 -3.99 -2.44 -2.01
N PHE A 111 -3.21 -1.74 -1.21
CA PHE A 111 -3.67 -0.55 -0.49
C PHE A 111 -4.18 0.54 -1.46
N LEU A 112 -3.39 0.91 -2.48
CA LEU A 112 -3.79 1.92 -3.47
C LEU A 112 -5.08 1.54 -4.19
N ARG A 113 -5.29 0.26 -4.50
CA ARG A 113 -6.56 -0.22 -5.07
C ARG A 113 -7.74 -0.01 -4.11
N GLY A 114 -7.56 -0.34 -2.82
CA GLY A 114 -8.57 -0.08 -1.80
C GLY A 114 -8.84 1.41 -1.63
N PHE A 115 -7.79 2.22 -1.57
CA PHE A 115 -7.85 3.67 -1.43
C PHE A 115 -8.53 4.33 -2.63
N THR A 116 -8.28 3.84 -3.84
CA THR A 116 -8.99 4.28 -5.04
C THR A 116 -10.50 4.11 -4.87
N ARG A 117 -10.96 2.95 -4.38
CA ARG A 117 -12.38 2.71 -4.10
C ARG A 117 -12.93 3.62 -3.01
N TYR A 118 -12.15 3.85 -1.94
CA TYR A 118 -12.51 4.81 -0.90
C TYR A 118 -12.77 6.20 -1.48
N VAL A 119 -11.81 6.72 -2.25
CA VAL A 119 -11.86 8.03 -2.89
C VAL A 119 -13.00 8.12 -3.91
N GLU A 120 -13.14 7.15 -4.81
CA GLU A 120 -14.22 7.10 -5.80
C GLU A 120 -15.60 7.20 -5.15
N SER A 121 -15.78 6.54 -3.99
CA SER A 121 -17.07 6.52 -3.29
C SER A 121 -17.39 7.80 -2.50
N ARG A 122 -16.37 8.60 -2.15
CA ARG A 122 -16.52 9.76 -1.24
C ARG A 122 -16.24 11.10 -1.88
N THR A 123 -15.56 11.13 -3.01
CA THR A 123 -15.10 12.36 -3.65
C THR A 123 -16.11 12.85 -4.66
N ASP A 124 -16.68 14.02 -4.40
CA ASP A 124 -17.41 14.77 -5.42
C ASP A 124 -16.45 15.72 -6.13
N VAL A 125 -15.79 15.20 -7.17
CA VAL A 125 -14.83 15.97 -7.99
C VAL A 125 -15.49 17.22 -8.59
N SER A 126 -16.76 17.13 -8.98
CA SER A 126 -17.48 18.26 -9.57
C SER A 126 -17.74 19.37 -8.54
N ALA A 127 -18.12 19.01 -7.32
CA ALA A 127 -18.29 19.97 -6.24
C ALA A 127 -16.97 20.63 -5.81
N ILE A 128 -15.86 19.88 -5.78
CA ILE A 128 -14.54 20.43 -5.51
C ILE A 128 -14.13 21.41 -6.63
N GLN A 129 -14.33 21.03 -7.90
CA GLN A 129 -14.06 21.88 -9.05
C GLN A 129 -14.92 23.17 -9.05
N ALA A 130 -16.20 23.05 -8.73
CA ALA A 130 -17.09 24.20 -8.61
C ALA A 130 -16.65 25.13 -7.47
N TRP A 131 -16.25 24.57 -6.34
CA TRP A 131 -15.71 25.34 -5.22
C TRP A 131 -14.41 26.07 -5.59
N LEU A 132 -13.46 25.40 -6.23
CA LEU A 132 -12.23 26.02 -6.74
C LEU A 132 -12.54 27.17 -7.72
N GLY A 133 -13.58 27.03 -8.53
CA GLY A 133 -14.02 28.08 -9.46
C GLY A 133 -14.65 29.32 -8.80
N MET A 134 -14.98 29.26 -7.51
CA MET A 134 -15.46 30.42 -6.74
C MET A 134 -14.33 31.20 -6.05
N LEU A 135 -13.13 30.64 -5.98
CA LEU A 135 -11.98 31.29 -5.35
C LEU A 135 -11.33 32.28 -6.33
N ASP A 136 -10.87 33.42 -5.83
CA ASP A 136 -10.10 34.38 -6.64
C ASP A 136 -8.64 33.90 -6.78
N PRO A 137 -8.15 33.58 -7.99
CA PRO A 137 -6.77 33.17 -8.19
C PRO A 137 -5.73 34.22 -7.74
N ASN A 138 -6.10 35.50 -7.67
CA ASN A 138 -5.21 36.56 -7.22
C ASN A 138 -4.91 36.48 -5.72
N GLU A 139 -5.76 35.83 -4.91
CA GLU A 139 -5.47 35.57 -3.50
C GLU A 139 -4.31 34.57 -3.31
N TYR A 140 -3.98 33.81 -4.36
CA TYR A 140 -2.95 32.78 -4.40
C TYR A 140 -1.69 33.22 -5.15
N THR A 141 -1.57 34.53 -5.39
CA THR A 141 -0.41 35.16 -6.01
C THR A 141 0.00 36.34 -5.15
N ASP A 142 1.25 36.38 -4.71
CA ASP A 142 1.74 37.52 -3.94
C ASP A 142 1.93 38.76 -4.82
N LYS A 143 2.23 39.90 -4.19
CA LYS A 143 2.48 41.18 -4.88
C LYS A 143 3.65 41.15 -5.88
N TYR A 144 4.49 40.12 -5.85
CA TYR A 144 5.62 39.91 -6.75
C TYR A 144 5.34 38.87 -7.83
N GLY A 145 4.12 38.31 -7.89
CA GLY A 145 3.76 37.25 -8.83
C GLY A 145 4.16 35.85 -8.38
N ALA A 146 4.67 35.68 -7.15
CA ALA A 146 5.01 34.37 -6.61
C ALA A 146 3.74 33.62 -6.19
N ARG A 147 3.68 32.33 -6.53
CA ARG A 147 2.57 31.45 -6.18
C ARG A 147 2.57 31.20 -4.67
N THR A 148 1.42 31.41 -4.03
CA THR A 148 1.21 31.11 -2.62
C THR A 148 0.25 29.94 -2.47
N GLU A 149 0.47 29.13 -1.43
CA GLU A 149 -0.43 28.03 -1.07
C GLU A 149 -1.18 28.35 0.22
N ARG A 150 -2.44 27.91 0.29
CA ARG A 150 -3.26 28.04 1.50
C ARG A 150 -3.58 26.66 2.06
N HIS A 151 -3.17 26.43 3.30
CA HIS A 151 -3.45 25.20 4.04
C HIS A 151 -4.77 25.32 4.79
N PHE A 152 -5.53 24.22 4.83
CA PHE A 152 -6.78 24.06 5.53
C PHE A 152 -6.71 22.85 6.45
N THR A 153 -7.05 23.05 7.72
CA THR A 153 -7.10 21.96 8.71
C THR A 153 -8.47 21.89 9.36
N GLY A 154 -8.93 20.67 9.64
CA GLY A 154 -10.16 20.41 10.39
C GLY A 154 -11.38 21.19 9.86
N SER A 155 -11.90 22.09 10.68
CA SER A 155 -13.13 22.84 10.42
C SER A 155 -13.03 23.92 9.34
N GLU A 156 -11.83 24.29 8.90
CA GLU A 156 -11.64 25.31 7.86
C GLU A 156 -11.87 24.75 6.44
N GLN A 157 -11.91 23.42 6.30
CA GLN A 157 -12.12 22.77 5.01
C GLN A 157 -13.55 22.99 4.52
N PRO A 158 -13.74 23.28 3.22
CA PRO A 158 -15.08 23.38 2.65
C PRO A 158 -15.83 22.04 2.77
N PRO A 159 -17.17 22.02 2.83
CA PRO A 159 -17.94 20.80 3.05
C PRO A 159 -17.66 19.66 2.05
N CYS A 160 -17.30 19.99 0.79
CA CYS A 160 -16.95 19.00 -0.23
C CYS A 160 -15.60 18.30 0.05
N VAL A 161 -14.68 18.95 0.75
CA VAL A 161 -13.36 18.41 1.12
C VAL A 161 -13.41 17.76 2.50
N ALA A 162 -14.13 18.37 3.45
CA ALA A 162 -14.24 17.86 4.82
C ALA A 162 -14.79 16.42 4.90
N ARG A 163 -15.65 16.02 3.96
CA ARG A 163 -16.20 14.65 3.84
C ARG A 163 -15.16 13.57 3.53
N LEU A 164 -14.02 13.97 2.98
CA LEU A 164 -12.90 13.08 2.68
C LEU A 164 -12.13 12.68 3.94
N HIS A 165 -12.30 13.44 5.04
CA HIS A 165 -11.53 13.28 6.27
C HIS A 165 -10.01 13.25 6.00
N ALA A 166 -9.55 14.17 5.16
CA ALA A 166 -8.12 14.37 4.91
C ALA A 166 -7.42 14.94 6.14
N GLY A 167 -6.20 14.49 6.42
CA GLY A 167 -5.38 15.03 7.50
C GLY A 167 -5.05 16.50 7.27
N GLY A 168 -4.87 16.88 6.00
CA GLY A 168 -4.78 18.26 5.55
C GLY A 168 -5.28 18.43 4.13
N ALA A 169 -5.56 19.67 3.75
CA ALA A 169 -5.81 20.05 2.37
C ALA A 169 -5.11 21.38 2.09
N ARG A 170 -4.59 21.56 0.88
CA ARG A 170 -4.01 22.83 0.44
C ARG A 170 -4.52 23.21 -0.93
N VAL A 171 -4.77 24.50 -1.13
CA VAL A 171 -5.04 25.06 -2.46
C VAL A 171 -3.78 25.78 -2.93
N GLN A 172 -3.37 25.48 -4.15
CA GLN A 172 -2.20 26.06 -4.80
C GLN A 172 -2.45 26.23 -6.31
N PRO A 173 -1.75 27.16 -6.99
CA PRO A 173 -1.80 27.25 -8.44
C PRO A 173 -1.06 26.09 -9.13
N ASP A 174 -1.63 25.55 -10.21
CA ASP A 174 -0.99 24.61 -11.14
C ASP A 174 0.03 25.31 -12.04
N ASP A 175 0.71 24.56 -12.92
CA ASP A 175 1.70 25.13 -13.85
C ASP A 175 1.15 26.19 -14.78
N LYS A 176 -0.16 26.17 -15.05
CA LYS A 176 -0.88 27.14 -15.87
C LYS A 176 -1.49 28.28 -15.03
N GLY A 177 -1.18 28.35 -13.74
CA GLY A 177 -1.68 29.37 -12.80
C GLY A 177 -3.13 29.17 -12.36
N ARG A 178 -3.73 28.00 -12.64
CA ARG A 178 -5.11 27.68 -12.26
C ARG A 178 -5.12 27.02 -10.89
N LEU A 179 -6.10 27.34 -10.05
CA LEU A 179 -6.16 26.74 -8.72
C LEU A 179 -6.42 25.23 -8.77
N MET A 180 -5.68 24.50 -7.95
CA MET A 180 -5.89 23.08 -7.67
C MET A 180 -5.88 22.85 -6.15
N LEU A 181 -6.63 21.85 -5.73
CA LEU A 181 -6.66 21.33 -4.37
C LEU A 181 -5.79 20.07 -4.30
N ARG A 182 -4.87 20.01 -3.34
CA ARG A 182 -4.17 18.78 -2.94
C ARG A 182 -4.59 18.40 -1.53
N THR A 183 -5.11 17.18 -1.35
CA THR A 183 -5.41 16.63 -0.02
C THR A 183 -4.30 15.67 0.39
N ILE A 184 -4.01 15.60 1.69
CA ILE A 184 -2.93 14.80 2.24
C ILE A 184 -3.49 13.88 3.34
N TRP A 185 -3.17 12.61 3.21
CA TRP A 185 -3.27 11.58 4.25
C TRP A 185 -1.89 10.98 4.51
N GLY A 186 -1.80 10.18 5.56
CA GLY A 186 -0.58 9.49 5.91
C GLY A 186 0.39 10.35 6.71
N GLY A 187 1.66 9.95 6.68
CA GLY A 187 2.75 10.55 7.43
C GLY A 187 3.69 9.51 8.04
N GLY A 188 4.91 9.94 8.32
CA GLY A 188 5.95 9.09 8.91
C GLY A 188 6.44 8.00 7.95
N LEU A 189 6.59 6.77 8.45
CA LEU A 189 7.22 5.66 7.72
C LEU A 189 6.36 5.05 6.58
N ILE A 190 5.12 5.49 6.43
CA ILE A 190 4.17 4.94 5.43
C ILE A 190 4.07 5.88 4.21
N GLY A 191 4.75 7.03 4.26
CA GLY A 191 4.65 8.07 3.24
C GLY A 191 3.35 8.86 3.32
N HIS A 192 3.14 9.71 2.33
CA HIS A 192 1.89 10.45 2.14
C HIS A 192 1.18 9.99 0.88
N TRP A 193 -0.14 10.15 0.89
CA TRP A 193 -0.95 9.91 -0.28
C TRP A 193 -2.13 10.87 -0.27
N GLY A 194 -2.75 11.03 -1.43
CA GLY A 194 -4.03 11.69 -1.47
C GLY A 194 -4.57 11.91 -2.86
N ILE A 195 -5.33 12.99 -3.01
CA ILE A 195 -5.89 13.39 -4.28
C ILE A 195 -5.49 14.80 -4.63
N GLU A 196 -5.38 15.04 -5.91
CA GLU A 196 -5.25 16.36 -6.51
C GLU A 196 -6.44 16.59 -7.43
N VAL A 197 -7.07 17.75 -7.30
CA VAL A 197 -8.23 18.13 -8.09
C VAL A 197 -8.04 19.56 -8.57
N GLY A 198 -8.07 19.77 -9.87
CA GLY A 198 -8.10 21.09 -10.49
C GLY A 198 -9.08 21.13 -11.65
N GLY A 199 -8.88 22.06 -12.58
CA GLY A 199 -9.72 22.16 -13.77
C GLY A 199 -9.72 20.87 -14.61
N LYS A 200 -10.78 20.61 -15.39
CA LYS A 200 -10.94 19.36 -16.18
C LYS A 200 -9.79 19.03 -17.13
N SER A 201 -9.04 20.05 -17.57
CA SER A 201 -7.85 19.93 -18.42
C SER A 201 -6.53 20.03 -17.64
N MET A 202 -6.56 19.74 -16.33
CA MET A 202 -5.37 19.59 -15.50
C MET A 202 -4.73 18.24 -15.80
N GLU A 203 -3.47 18.31 -16.23
CA GLU A 203 -2.57 17.17 -16.37
C GLU A 203 -1.99 16.81 -14.99
N PRO A 204 -1.51 15.58 -14.77
CA PRO A 204 -0.87 15.23 -13.50
C PRO A 204 0.34 16.15 -13.29
N PRO A 205 0.48 16.81 -12.12
CA PRO A 205 1.58 17.73 -11.90
C PRO A 205 2.94 17.05 -12.03
N PRO A 206 3.95 17.73 -12.59
CA PRO A 206 5.33 17.24 -12.63
C PRO A 206 5.95 17.39 -11.24
N ASP A 207 5.54 16.53 -10.31
CA ASP A 207 6.07 16.50 -8.95
C ASP A 207 7.14 15.41 -8.83
N SER A 208 8.38 15.80 -8.55
CA SER A 208 9.51 14.87 -8.41
C SER A 208 9.45 14.02 -7.14
N GLU A 209 8.64 14.43 -6.15
CA GLU A 209 8.50 13.72 -4.88
C GLU A 209 7.41 12.63 -4.97
N VAL A 210 6.51 12.73 -5.95
CA VAL A 210 5.43 11.77 -6.17
C VAL A 210 5.94 10.56 -6.96
N ILE A 211 5.73 9.37 -6.39
CA ILE A 211 6.15 8.10 -7.02
C ILE A 211 5.22 7.74 -8.18
N GLY A 212 3.94 8.07 -8.07
CA GLY A 212 2.99 7.78 -9.12
C GLY A 212 1.67 8.53 -8.99
N TYR A 213 1.03 8.70 -10.15
CA TYR A 213 -0.31 9.23 -10.29
C TYR A 213 -1.24 8.18 -10.89
N GLN A 214 -2.46 8.11 -10.36
CA GLN A 214 -3.53 7.29 -10.92
C GLN A 214 -4.73 8.19 -11.25
N PRO A 215 -5.29 8.12 -12.48
CA PRO A 215 -6.43 8.95 -12.85
C PRO A 215 -7.66 8.59 -12.03
N LEU A 216 -8.35 9.62 -11.51
CA LEU A 216 -9.62 9.48 -10.79
C LEU A 216 -10.80 9.97 -11.65
N ALA A 217 -10.68 11.16 -12.23
CA ALA A 217 -11.67 11.80 -13.10
C ALA A 217 -10.99 12.90 -13.94
N PRO A 218 -11.65 13.52 -14.93
CA PRO A 218 -11.06 14.64 -15.67
C PRO A 218 -10.62 15.78 -14.75
N GLY A 219 -9.30 16.03 -14.72
CA GLY A 219 -8.68 17.01 -13.84
C GLY A 219 -8.52 16.57 -12.38
N ALA A 220 -8.63 15.27 -12.09
CA ALA A 220 -8.45 14.72 -10.76
C ALA A 220 -7.59 13.45 -10.76
N TRP A 221 -6.64 13.38 -9.83
CA TRP A 221 -5.63 12.33 -9.75
C TRP A 221 -5.47 11.86 -8.31
N ILE A 222 -5.22 10.57 -8.12
CA ILE A 222 -4.68 10.02 -6.88
C ILE A 222 -3.16 10.08 -6.98
N TRP A 223 -2.50 10.50 -5.92
CA TRP A 223 -1.04 10.59 -5.83
C TRP A 223 -0.53 9.90 -4.57
N TYR A 224 0.73 9.47 -4.59
CA TYR A 224 1.41 8.89 -3.44
C TYR A 224 2.93 9.12 -3.51
N GLU A 225 3.55 9.30 -2.34
CA GLU A 225 5.00 9.48 -2.14
C GLU A 225 5.49 8.53 -1.04
N ASN A 226 6.81 8.30 -0.98
CA ASN A 226 7.44 7.45 0.05
C ASN A 226 7.82 8.28 1.28
#